data_AF-A0A7W8GCD3-F1
#
_entry.id   AF-A0A7W8GCD3-F1
#
_cell.length_a   1.000
_cell.length_b   1.000
_cell.length_c   1.000
_cell.angle_alpha   90.00
_cell.angle_beta   90.00
_cell.angle_gamma   90.00
#
_symmetry.space_group_name_H-M   'P 1'
#
loop_
_entity.id
_entity.type
_entity.pdbx_description
1 polymer ?
#
loop_
_entity_poly.entity_id
_entity_poly.type
_entity_poly.pdbx_seq_one_letter_code
_entity_poly.pdbx_strand_id
1 'polypeptide(L)'
;MNSTAKGDRLEEQVFKDLKSLIDNDEFLFKKEFCRIYRKKRYYSKARDDNIEFDISIEVFMPNMEEYSFLFLTECKNYNHAVPVNDVEEFIIKVAQVAGHNVKGVFATASAFQTGAKKVAEHYKLGHIRYFSDTSFKWELPRTPSGTLVTSLAPHEIAQAITSEAYESRTFDYFMWSARGHTNSMLQFFKDLIAGQGIPIERLQHLMNLRSTNRVPFLSKAEIEGMASTYLAEAGYTSGKVALNHLRRRLPALTHVRIHRQISRPDNPRYEDFLARADFQYGVIDVYKQAHQDIRQERFTVAHEFSHFLLGHGNYMHREMCEEQDFLLNSPIGPISDIARMEFQANHLASCTLMPGENFYYRFLNLARQHRLYRGNKAILYLDKQSCNIQLFKIVTSTLSRDFEVTRRMAAIRLEGMGLLKDDRHHPSLAFTDLLGEFRKY
;
A
#
# COMPACT_ATOMS: atom_id res chain seq x y z
N MET A 1 -18.74 -3.12 -24.32
CA MET A 1 -18.94 -1.77 -23.74
C MET A 1 -18.50 -0.74 -24.78
N ASN A 2 -19.36 0.21 -25.16
CA ASN A 2 -19.00 1.23 -26.17
C ASN A 2 -17.97 2.23 -25.60
N SER A 3 -17.19 2.89 -26.46
CA SER A 3 -16.09 3.81 -26.08
C SER A 3 -16.55 4.97 -25.21
N THR A 4 -17.75 5.53 -25.47
CA THR A 4 -18.35 6.59 -24.65
C THR A 4 -18.52 6.17 -23.20
N ALA A 5 -19.13 5.00 -22.97
CA ALA A 5 -19.36 4.49 -21.61
C ALA A 5 -18.05 4.17 -20.86
N LYS A 6 -16.95 3.87 -21.57
CA LYS A 6 -15.62 3.70 -20.96
C LYS A 6 -15.02 5.05 -20.53
N GLY A 7 -15.22 6.09 -21.34
CA GLY A 7 -14.82 7.46 -21.03
C GLY A 7 -15.58 8.01 -19.82
N ASP A 8 -16.91 7.89 -19.82
CA ASP A 8 -17.77 8.40 -18.74
C ASP A 8 -17.42 7.80 -17.38
N ARG A 9 -17.05 6.51 -17.35
CA ARG A 9 -16.61 5.85 -16.11
C ARG A 9 -15.28 6.36 -15.59
N LEU A 10 -14.33 6.62 -16.49
CA LEU A 10 -13.04 7.19 -16.09
C LEU A 10 -13.25 8.60 -15.53
N GLU A 11 -14.04 9.42 -16.21
CA GLU A 11 -14.38 10.76 -15.74
C GLU A 11 -15.06 10.73 -14.36
N GLU A 12 -16.07 9.88 -14.18
CA GLU A 12 -16.76 9.72 -12.90
C GLU A 12 -15.78 9.36 -11.77
N GLN A 13 -14.88 8.43 -12.05
CA GLN A 13 -13.92 7.95 -11.08
C GLN A 13 -12.88 9.01 -10.71
N VAL A 14 -12.28 9.68 -11.69
CA VAL A 14 -11.34 10.78 -11.45
C VAL A 14 -12.01 11.92 -10.70
N PHE A 15 -13.26 12.25 -11.04
CA PHE A 15 -14.04 13.26 -10.32
C PHE A 15 -14.27 12.84 -8.86
N LYS A 16 -14.69 11.60 -8.62
CA LYS A 16 -14.94 11.07 -7.27
C LYS A 16 -13.67 11.12 -6.42
N ASP A 17 -12.52 10.74 -6.98
CA ASP A 17 -11.25 10.75 -6.25
C ASP A 17 -10.80 12.17 -5.92
N LEU A 18 -10.84 13.09 -6.90
CA LEU A 18 -10.53 14.51 -6.66
C LEU A 18 -11.49 15.15 -5.66
N LYS A 19 -12.79 14.84 -5.73
CA LYS A 19 -13.80 15.31 -4.79
C LYS A 19 -13.60 14.73 -3.39
N SER A 20 -13.15 13.48 -3.27
CA SER A 20 -12.80 12.88 -1.98
C SER A 20 -11.58 13.56 -1.35
N LEU A 21 -10.54 13.84 -2.15
CA LEU A 21 -9.35 14.59 -1.69
C LEU A 21 -9.74 16.01 -1.22
N ILE A 22 -10.47 16.73 -2.07
CA ILE A 22 -11.55 17.67 -1.75
C ILE A 22 -12.04 17.75 -0.31
N ASP A 23 -13.12 17.01 -0.10
CA ASP A 23 -14.00 17.03 1.06
C ASP A 23 -13.26 16.62 2.36
N ASN A 24 -12.19 15.81 2.24
CA ASN A 24 -11.38 15.33 3.35
C ASN A 24 -10.15 16.22 3.68
N ASP A 25 -9.98 17.38 3.04
CA ASP A 25 -8.82 18.27 3.23
C ASP A 25 -7.47 17.58 2.95
N GLU A 26 -7.46 16.69 1.95
CA GLU A 26 -6.27 15.98 1.45
C GLU A 26 -5.79 16.51 0.09
N PHE A 27 -6.61 17.32 -0.58
CA PHE A 27 -6.21 18.08 -1.75
C PHE A 27 -5.23 19.20 -1.39
N LEU A 28 -4.49 19.70 -2.38
CA LEU A 28 -3.47 20.74 -2.21
C LEU A 28 -3.94 21.95 -1.40
N PHE A 29 -5.14 22.44 -1.69
CA PHE A 29 -5.78 23.56 -0.99
C PHE A 29 -6.90 23.05 -0.09
N LYS A 30 -7.12 23.77 1.01
CA LYS A 30 -8.25 23.51 1.93
C LYS A 30 -9.58 23.58 1.18
N LYS A 31 -10.53 22.73 1.58
CA LYS A 31 -11.84 22.60 0.93
C LYS A 31 -12.61 23.91 0.84
N GLU A 32 -12.46 24.79 1.84
CA GLU A 32 -13.13 26.09 1.90
C GLU A 32 -12.74 27.02 0.73
N PHE A 33 -11.57 26.79 0.12
CA PHE A 33 -11.09 27.53 -1.03
C PHE A 33 -11.37 26.85 -2.36
N CYS A 34 -11.90 25.63 -2.37
CA CYS A 34 -12.04 24.82 -3.57
C CYS A 34 -13.50 24.64 -3.99
N ARG A 35 -13.75 24.73 -5.30
CA ARG A 35 -15.02 24.32 -5.92
C ARG A 35 -14.71 23.40 -7.09
N ILE A 36 -15.26 22.19 -7.07
CA ILE A 36 -15.08 21.19 -8.13
C ILE A 36 -16.37 21.02 -8.92
N TYR A 37 -16.27 20.91 -10.24
CA TYR A 37 -17.41 20.77 -11.15
C TYR A 37 -17.14 19.70 -12.22
N ARG A 38 -18.22 19.16 -12.78
CA ARG A 38 -18.19 18.31 -13.97
C ARG A 38 -18.79 19.05 -15.15
N LYS A 39 -18.23 18.83 -16.34
CA LYS A 39 -18.74 19.39 -17.61
C LYS A 39 -18.97 20.89 -17.53
N LYS A 40 -18.15 21.60 -16.75
CA LYS A 40 -18.28 23.06 -16.61
C LYS A 40 -17.72 23.72 -17.87
N ARG A 41 -18.44 24.76 -18.30
CA ARG A 41 -18.16 25.51 -19.52
C ARG A 41 -17.44 26.80 -19.18
N TYR A 42 -16.40 27.11 -19.94
CA TYR A 42 -15.60 28.32 -19.81
C TYR A 42 -15.53 29.03 -21.15
N TYR A 43 -15.73 30.34 -21.14
CA TYR A 43 -15.77 31.14 -22.36
C TYR A 43 -14.40 31.21 -23.04
N SER A 44 -14.37 30.96 -24.35
CA SER A 44 -13.21 31.15 -25.21
C SER A 44 -13.46 32.34 -26.13
N LYS A 45 -12.67 33.40 -25.94
CA LYS A 45 -12.72 34.57 -26.82
C LYS A 45 -12.36 34.22 -28.26
N ALA A 46 -11.52 33.21 -28.48
CA ALA A 46 -11.12 32.78 -29.82
C ALA A 46 -12.25 32.04 -30.56
N ARG A 47 -13.17 31.40 -29.84
CA ARG A 47 -14.34 30.70 -30.42
C ARG A 47 -15.60 31.55 -30.44
N ASP A 48 -15.62 32.64 -29.68
CA ASP A 48 -16.84 33.39 -29.36
C ASP A 48 -17.92 32.47 -28.74
N ASP A 49 -17.48 31.42 -28.05
CA ASP A 49 -18.32 30.37 -27.47
C ASP A 49 -17.59 29.69 -26.31
N ASN A 50 -18.30 28.85 -25.56
CA ASN A 50 -17.77 28.13 -24.41
C ASN A 50 -17.09 26.82 -24.80
N ILE A 51 -16.03 26.48 -24.08
CA ILE A 51 -15.38 25.18 -24.10
C ILE A 51 -15.80 24.42 -22.84
N GLU A 52 -16.35 23.22 -23.03
CA GLU A 52 -16.70 22.30 -21.95
C GLU A 52 -15.47 21.48 -21.56
N PHE A 53 -15.22 21.36 -20.26
CA PHE A 53 -14.15 20.53 -19.70
C PHE A 53 -14.75 19.46 -18.79
N ASP A 54 -14.19 18.25 -18.84
CA ASP A 54 -14.71 17.10 -18.11
C ASP A 54 -14.77 17.36 -16.60
N ILE A 55 -13.68 17.85 -16.03
CA ILE A 55 -13.61 18.25 -14.63
C ILE A 55 -12.91 19.60 -14.52
N SER A 56 -13.43 20.47 -13.66
CA SER A 56 -12.73 21.71 -13.28
C SER A 56 -12.66 21.89 -11.77
N ILE A 57 -11.53 22.39 -11.28
CA ILE A 57 -11.34 22.80 -9.88
C ILE A 57 -10.98 24.28 -9.88
N GLU A 58 -11.86 25.09 -9.31
CA GLU A 58 -11.66 26.52 -9.06
C GLU A 58 -11.15 26.71 -7.64
N VAL A 59 -10.06 27.48 -7.49
CA VAL A 59 -9.50 27.82 -6.18
C VAL A 59 -9.63 29.32 -5.95
N PHE A 60 -10.33 29.72 -4.89
CA PHE A 60 -10.58 31.12 -4.53
C PHE A 60 -9.68 31.51 -3.35
N MET A 61 -8.91 32.58 -3.51
CA MET A 61 -8.18 33.17 -2.38
C MET A 61 -9.17 33.89 -1.46
N PRO A 62 -8.85 34.07 -0.16
CA PRO A 62 -9.69 34.82 0.75
C PRO A 62 -10.07 36.19 0.18
N ASN A 63 -11.36 36.51 0.25
CA ASN A 63 -11.95 37.79 -0.20
C ASN A 63 -11.90 38.05 -1.72
N MET A 64 -11.64 37.04 -2.55
CA MET A 64 -11.71 37.16 -4.01
C MET A 64 -13.07 36.68 -4.53
N GLU A 65 -13.67 37.45 -5.45
CA GLU A 65 -14.91 37.05 -6.15
C GLU A 65 -14.62 36.10 -7.32
N GLU A 66 -13.42 36.20 -7.90
CA GLU A 66 -12.94 35.35 -8.99
C GLU A 66 -11.93 34.30 -8.51
N TYR A 67 -11.86 33.17 -9.21
CA TYR A 67 -10.89 32.14 -8.90
C TYR A 67 -9.47 32.63 -9.20
N SER A 68 -8.52 32.23 -8.34
CA SER A 68 -7.10 32.56 -8.46
C SER A 68 -6.30 31.45 -9.14
N PHE A 69 -6.79 30.21 -9.08
CA PHE A 69 -6.31 29.09 -9.88
C PHE A 69 -7.49 28.32 -10.48
N LEU A 70 -7.27 27.82 -11.69
CA LEU A 70 -8.22 26.94 -12.37
C LEU A 70 -7.47 25.70 -12.86
N PHE A 71 -7.83 24.54 -12.34
CA PHE A 71 -7.38 23.26 -12.88
C PHE A 71 -8.44 22.73 -13.82
N LEU A 72 -8.05 22.38 -15.03
CA LEU A 72 -8.93 21.83 -16.06
C LEU A 72 -8.43 20.44 -16.40
N THR A 73 -9.29 19.45 -16.28
CA THR A 73 -8.96 18.05 -16.58
C THR A 73 -9.78 17.58 -17.77
N GLU A 74 -9.12 16.97 -18.75
CA GLU A 74 -9.75 16.16 -19.80
C GLU A 74 -9.49 14.68 -19.50
N CYS A 75 -10.54 13.87 -19.56
CA CYS A 75 -10.51 12.44 -19.33
C CYS A 75 -10.73 11.69 -20.65
N LYS A 76 -9.78 10.83 -21.02
CA LYS A 76 -9.89 10.00 -22.23
C LYS A 76 -9.58 8.55 -21.94
N ASN A 77 -10.32 7.63 -22.56
CA ASN A 77 -10.10 6.20 -22.40
C ASN A 77 -10.07 5.53 -23.77
N TYR A 78 -8.88 5.21 -24.24
CA TYR A 78 -8.63 4.62 -25.55
C TYR A 78 -8.32 3.13 -25.45
N ASN A 79 -8.56 2.39 -26.53
CA ASN A 79 -8.09 1.00 -26.66
C ASN A 79 -6.63 0.91 -27.18
N HIS A 80 -5.95 2.04 -27.34
CA HIS A 80 -4.57 2.17 -27.81
C HIS A 80 -3.87 3.28 -27.01
N ALA A 81 -2.54 3.39 -27.11
CA ALA A 81 -1.81 4.47 -26.46
C ALA A 81 -2.25 5.87 -26.96
N VAL A 82 -2.36 6.83 -26.03
CA VAL A 82 -2.77 8.22 -26.29
C VAL A 82 -1.88 8.83 -27.36
N PRO A 83 -2.45 9.28 -28.50
CA PRO A 83 -1.67 9.87 -29.59
C PRO A 83 -1.37 11.34 -29.33
N VAL A 84 -0.42 11.89 -30.11
CA VAL A 84 0.01 13.29 -30.01
C VAL A 84 -1.14 14.27 -30.23
N ASN A 85 -1.98 14.02 -31.23
CA ASN A 85 -3.03 14.94 -31.67
C ASN A 85 -4.01 15.29 -30.53
N ASP A 86 -4.44 14.31 -29.73
CA ASP A 86 -5.37 14.54 -28.62
C ASP A 86 -4.76 15.43 -27.53
N VAL A 87 -3.45 15.24 -27.25
CA VAL A 87 -2.73 16.07 -26.29
C VAL A 87 -2.61 17.51 -26.79
N GLU A 88 -2.25 17.69 -28.07
CA GLU A 88 -2.15 19.02 -28.69
C GLU A 88 -3.51 19.74 -28.73
N GLU A 89 -4.58 19.03 -29.09
CA GLU A 89 -5.94 19.58 -29.07
C GLU A 89 -6.31 20.10 -27.68
N PHE A 90 -6.00 19.33 -26.63
CA PHE A 90 -6.30 19.74 -25.26
C PHE A 90 -5.46 20.94 -24.81
N ILE A 91 -4.17 20.99 -25.16
CA ILE A 91 -3.30 22.15 -24.90
C ILE A 91 -3.91 23.42 -25.51
N ILE A 92 -4.40 23.34 -26.74
CA ILE A 92 -5.04 24.46 -27.43
C ILE A 92 -6.33 24.88 -26.71
N LYS A 93 -7.17 23.93 -26.28
CA LYS A 93 -8.40 24.23 -25.50
C LYS A 93 -8.07 24.96 -24.20
N VAL A 94 -7.07 24.50 -23.45
CA VAL A 94 -6.63 25.13 -22.20
C VAL A 94 -6.10 26.55 -22.45
N ALA A 95 -5.32 26.75 -23.51
CA ALA A 95 -4.81 28.08 -23.87
C ALA A 95 -5.91 29.07 -24.28
N GLN A 96 -7.02 28.58 -24.83
CA GLN A 96 -8.15 29.42 -25.26
C GLN A 96 -9.01 29.97 -24.11
N VAL A 97 -8.95 29.33 -22.94
CA VAL A 97 -9.64 29.77 -21.72
C VAL A 97 -8.69 30.44 -20.73
N ALA A 98 -7.47 30.79 -21.18
CA ALA A 98 -6.40 31.35 -20.37
C ALA A 98 -6.71 32.77 -19.88
N GLY A 99 -7.63 32.87 -18.91
CA GLY A 99 -7.67 33.93 -17.92
C GLY A 99 -6.65 33.67 -16.80
N HIS A 100 -7.01 33.95 -15.55
CA HIS A 100 -6.15 33.79 -14.37
C HIS A 100 -5.63 32.34 -14.20
N ASN A 101 -4.29 32.17 -14.14
CA ASN A 101 -3.52 30.98 -13.74
C ASN A 101 -4.14 29.59 -14.03
N VAL A 102 -4.53 29.33 -15.27
CA VAL A 102 -5.10 28.03 -15.69
C VAL A 102 -4.03 26.92 -15.73
N LYS A 103 -4.39 25.69 -15.38
CA LYS A 103 -3.54 24.49 -15.35
C LYS A 103 -4.28 23.32 -15.99
N GLY A 104 -3.75 22.81 -17.10
CA GLY A 104 -4.30 21.65 -17.79
C GLY A 104 -3.79 20.33 -17.23
N VAL A 105 -4.68 19.35 -17.12
CA VAL A 105 -4.42 17.97 -16.71
C VAL A 105 -5.04 17.02 -17.73
N PHE A 106 -4.25 16.14 -18.34
CA PHE A 106 -4.75 15.09 -19.23
C PHE A 106 -4.77 13.76 -18.48
N ALA A 107 -5.96 13.23 -18.21
CA ALA A 107 -6.16 11.99 -17.48
C ALA A 107 -6.60 10.87 -18.44
N THR A 108 -5.98 9.69 -18.32
CA THR A 108 -6.29 8.54 -19.18
C THR A 108 -6.14 7.22 -18.44
N ALA A 109 -6.84 6.17 -18.88
CA ALA A 109 -6.55 4.80 -18.47
C ALA A 109 -5.53 4.10 -19.40
N SER A 110 -5.28 4.69 -20.57
CA SER A 110 -4.39 4.15 -21.61
C SER A 110 -2.95 4.63 -21.40
N ALA A 111 -1.98 3.88 -21.90
CA ALA A 111 -0.59 4.35 -21.92
C ALA A 111 -0.42 5.59 -22.80
N PHE A 112 0.60 6.40 -22.56
CA PHE A 112 0.97 7.49 -23.48
C PHE A 112 1.97 7.00 -24.53
N GLN A 113 1.77 7.41 -25.79
CA GLN A 113 2.84 7.32 -26.77
C GLN A 113 4.04 8.19 -26.35
N THR A 114 5.25 7.77 -26.69
CA THR A 114 6.47 8.54 -26.39
C THR A 114 6.43 9.96 -26.95
N GLY A 115 5.84 10.15 -28.14
CA GLY A 115 5.63 11.46 -28.74
C GLY A 115 4.64 12.32 -27.94
N ALA A 116 3.49 11.76 -27.59
CA ALA A 116 2.45 12.45 -26.83
C ALA A 116 2.96 12.89 -25.46
N LYS A 117 3.71 12.02 -24.77
CA LYS A 117 4.42 12.35 -23.53
C LYS A 117 5.34 13.54 -23.72
N LYS A 118 6.26 13.50 -24.70
CA LYS A 118 7.20 14.61 -24.95
C LYS A 118 6.50 15.94 -25.23
N VAL A 119 5.39 15.93 -25.96
CA VAL A 119 4.58 17.12 -26.22
C VAL A 119 3.96 17.65 -24.93
N ALA A 120 3.31 16.79 -24.13
CA ALA A 120 2.77 17.18 -22.83
C ALA A 120 3.86 17.79 -21.93
N GLU A 121 5.05 17.18 -21.89
CA GLU A 121 6.18 17.66 -21.11
C GLU A 121 6.68 19.04 -21.58
N HIS A 122 6.83 19.23 -22.90
CA HIS A 122 7.26 20.50 -23.50
C HIS A 122 6.34 21.65 -23.12
N TYR A 123 5.03 21.44 -23.20
CA TYR A 123 4.01 22.44 -22.87
C TYR A 123 3.66 22.48 -21.38
N LYS A 124 4.36 21.72 -20.52
CA LYS A 124 4.12 21.64 -19.07
C LYS A 124 2.68 21.25 -18.72
N LEU A 125 2.06 20.46 -19.56
CA LEU A 125 0.74 19.88 -19.33
C LEU A 125 0.89 18.73 -18.32
N GLY A 126 0.18 18.82 -17.19
CA GLY A 126 0.10 17.71 -16.26
C GLY A 126 -0.57 16.53 -16.94
N HIS A 127 -0.02 15.33 -16.78
CA HIS A 127 -0.65 14.14 -17.35
C HIS A 127 -0.61 12.97 -16.39
N ILE A 128 -1.68 12.18 -16.45
CA ILE A 128 -2.03 11.16 -15.46
C ILE A 128 -2.44 9.89 -16.21
N ARG A 129 -1.86 8.77 -15.81
CA ARG A 129 -2.40 7.45 -16.12
C ARG A 129 -3.07 6.86 -14.88
N TYR A 130 -4.34 6.53 -15.01
CA TYR A 130 -5.21 5.92 -14.02
C TYR A 130 -5.24 4.40 -14.18
N PHE A 131 -5.22 3.69 -13.06
CA PHE A 131 -5.44 2.26 -12.96
C PHE A 131 -6.60 1.97 -12.02
N SER A 132 -7.51 1.08 -12.44
CA SER A 132 -8.62 0.66 -11.58
C SER A 132 -8.15 -0.24 -10.44
N ASP A 133 -8.75 -0.03 -9.29
CA ASP A 133 -8.52 -0.72 -8.00
C ASP A 133 -8.78 -2.23 -7.99
N THR A 134 -9.46 -2.77 -9.01
CA THR A 134 -9.96 -4.16 -9.05
C THR A 134 -8.92 -5.27 -8.92
N SER A 135 -7.63 -4.91 -8.90
CA SER A 135 -6.52 -5.84 -8.73
C SER A 135 -5.45 -5.36 -7.76
N PHE A 136 -5.77 -4.35 -6.96
CA PHE A 136 -4.82 -3.91 -5.95
C PHE A 136 -4.74 -4.94 -4.85
N LYS A 137 -3.55 -5.04 -4.29
CA LYS A 137 -3.30 -5.88 -3.12
C LYS A 137 -4.11 -5.39 -1.92
N TRP A 138 -4.27 -4.09 -1.80
CA TRP A 138 -5.07 -3.45 -0.75
C TRP A 138 -6.16 -2.59 -1.37
N GLU A 139 -7.37 -2.70 -0.83
CA GLU A 139 -8.46 -1.79 -1.14
C GLU A 139 -8.65 -0.83 0.02
N LEU A 140 -8.41 0.45 -0.26
CA LEU A 140 -8.51 1.51 0.72
C LEU A 140 -9.80 2.31 0.51
N PRO A 141 -10.37 2.93 1.57
CA PRO A 141 -11.49 3.88 1.45
C PRO A 141 -11.12 5.19 0.72
N ARG A 142 -9.87 5.32 0.26
CA ARG A 142 -9.26 6.53 -0.30
C ARG A 142 -8.33 6.16 -1.44
N THR A 143 -7.99 7.14 -2.28
CA THR A 143 -6.95 6.97 -3.30
C THR A 143 -5.59 6.64 -2.63
N PRO A 144 -4.94 5.53 -3.00
CA PRO A 144 -3.57 5.24 -2.59
C PRO A 144 -2.56 6.34 -2.99
N SER A 145 -2.83 7.08 -4.07
CA SER A 145 -2.01 8.23 -4.52
C SER A 145 -2.31 9.53 -3.78
N GLY A 146 -3.19 9.56 -2.78
CA GLY A 146 -3.41 10.70 -1.87
C GLY A 146 -2.27 10.99 -0.89
N THR A 147 -1.06 10.47 -1.14
CA THR A 147 0.11 10.63 -0.27
C THR A 147 0.76 12.01 -0.42
N LEU A 148 1.57 12.40 0.58
CA LEU A 148 2.29 13.68 0.56
C LEU A 148 3.44 13.74 -0.45
N VAL A 149 4.15 12.63 -0.64
CA VAL A 149 5.41 12.58 -1.39
C VAL A 149 5.42 11.38 -2.31
N THR A 150 6.15 11.52 -3.42
CA THR A 150 6.47 10.42 -4.32
C THR A 150 7.18 9.31 -3.54
N SER A 151 6.69 8.09 -3.68
CA SER A 151 7.25 6.93 -2.96
C SER A 151 7.90 5.90 -3.88
N LEU A 152 7.64 5.98 -5.19
CA LEU A 152 8.24 5.10 -6.19
C LEU A 152 9.39 5.78 -6.92
N ALA A 153 10.28 4.98 -7.51
CA ALA A 153 11.39 5.52 -8.28
C ALA A 153 10.88 6.17 -9.58
N PRO A 154 11.47 7.28 -10.05
CA PRO A 154 10.99 7.97 -11.25
C PRO A 154 10.91 7.09 -12.50
N HIS A 155 11.80 6.10 -12.64
CA HIS A 155 11.81 5.19 -13.79
C HIS A 155 10.63 4.20 -13.77
N GLU A 156 10.20 3.74 -12.59
CA GLU A 156 9.02 2.87 -12.43
C GLU A 156 7.75 3.64 -12.81
N ILE A 157 7.65 4.89 -12.36
CA ILE A 157 6.52 5.77 -12.69
C ILE A 157 6.51 6.08 -14.20
N ALA A 158 7.67 6.34 -14.80
CA ALA A 158 7.79 6.58 -16.23
C ALA A 158 7.35 5.35 -17.06
N GLN A 159 7.71 4.15 -16.61
CA GLN A 159 7.27 2.89 -17.22
C GLN A 159 5.75 2.71 -17.05
N ALA A 160 5.21 3.03 -15.87
CA ALA A 160 3.78 2.99 -15.61
C ALA A 160 2.98 3.89 -16.56
N ILE A 161 3.50 5.07 -16.90
CA ILE A 161 2.82 6.01 -17.81
C ILE A 161 2.87 5.54 -19.27
N THR A 162 3.94 4.89 -19.71
CA THR A 162 4.21 4.65 -21.14
C THR A 162 4.02 3.21 -21.61
N SER A 163 4.10 2.20 -20.73
CA SER A 163 4.00 0.79 -21.13
C SER A 163 2.57 0.28 -21.07
N GLU A 164 1.99 -0.13 -22.20
CA GLU A 164 0.63 -0.72 -22.24
C GLU A 164 0.50 -1.96 -21.35
N ALA A 165 1.57 -2.76 -21.25
CA ALA A 165 1.61 -3.98 -20.42
C ALA A 165 1.83 -3.70 -18.92
N TYR A 166 2.04 -2.44 -18.51
CA TYR A 166 2.19 -2.13 -17.10
C TYR A 166 0.87 -2.31 -16.36
N GLU A 167 0.94 -2.92 -15.18
CA GLU A 167 -0.18 -3.14 -14.29
C GLU A 167 0.19 -2.67 -12.89
N SER A 168 -0.64 -1.83 -12.29
CA SER A 168 -0.42 -1.38 -10.92
C SER A 168 -1.01 -2.37 -9.90
N ARG A 169 -0.26 -2.63 -8.83
CA ARG A 169 -0.71 -3.42 -7.68
C ARG A 169 -1.07 -2.56 -6.45
N THR A 170 -0.68 -1.29 -6.44
CA THR A 170 -0.77 -0.44 -5.24
C THR A 170 -1.36 0.95 -5.50
N PHE A 171 -0.95 1.62 -6.58
CA PHE A 171 -1.37 3.00 -6.87
C PHE A 171 -2.36 3.08 -8.01
N ASP A 172 -3.37 3.92 -7.84
CA ASP A 172 -4.34 4.30 -8.85
C ASP A 172 -3.80 5.35 -9.82
N TYR A 173 -2.91 6.25 -9.37
CA TYR A 173 -2.41 7.34 -10.21
C TYR A 173 -0.89 7.34 -10.38
N PHE A 174 -0.46 7.33 -11.63
CA PHE A 174 0.93 7.59 -12.05
C PHE A 174 0.96 8.82 -12.92
N MET A 175 1.78 9.79 -12.54
CA MET A 175 1.65 11.15 -13.03
C MET A 175 3.00 11.73 -13.40
N TRP A 176 2.94 12.75 -14.24
CA TRP A 176 4.07 13.62 -14.52
C TRP A 176 3.64 15.07 -14.39
N SER A 177 4.43 15.84 -13.64
CA SER A 177 4.30 17.29 -13.49
C SER A 177 5.51 17.99 -14.13
N ALA A 178 5.45 19.32 -14.24
CA ALA A 178 6.58 20.13 -14.70
C ALA A 178 7.89 19.94 -13.91
N ARG A 179 7.86 19.29 -12.75
CA ARG A 179 9.03 18.97 -11.93
C ARG A 179 9.43 17.49 -11.94
N GLY A 180 8.67 16.63 -12.62
CA GLY A 180 9.03 15.23 -12.87
C GLY A 180 7.91 14.23 -12.60
N HIS A 181 8.29 12.95 -12.55
CA HIS A 181 7.39 11.83 -12.32
C HIS A 181 6.98 11.74 -10.84
N THR A 182 5.71 11.47 -10.59
CA THR A 182 5.17 11.30 -9.23
C THR A 182 3.97 10.35 -9.21
N ASN A 183 3.79 9.65 -8.09
CA ASN A 183 2.59 8.89 -7.75
C ASN A 183 1.81 9.55 -6.59
N SER A 184 2.14 10.80 -6.24
CA SER A 184 1.48 11.61 -5.22
C SER A 184 0.64 12.71 -5.86
N MET A 185 -0.67 12.70 -5.59
CA MET A 185 -1.60 13.72 -6.07
C MET A 185 -1.25 15.09 -5.49
N LEU A 186 -0.86 15.15 -4.21
CA LEU A 186 -0.45 16.40 -3.58
C LEU A 186 0.76 17.01 -4.27
N GLN A 187 1.83 16.21 -4.47
CA GLN A 187 3.04 16.66 -5.14
C GLN A 187 2.75 17.07 -6.59
N PHE A 188 1.92 16.30 -7.30
CA PHE A 188 1.49 16.60 -8.66
C PHE A 188 0.84 18.00 -8.76
N PHE A 189 -0.22 18.26 -7.99
CA PHE A 189 -0.91 19.56 -8.02
C PHE A 189 -0.02 20.71 -7.52
N LYS A 190 0.83 20.44 -6.52
CA LYS A 190 1.82 21.40 -6.02
C LYS A 190 2.76 21.85 -7.13
N ASP A 191 3.26 20.92 -7.93
CA ASP A 191 4.20 21.20 -9.01
C ASP A 191 3.57 21.99 -10.15
N LEU A 192 2.28 21.78 -10.42
CA LEU A 192 1.55 22.54 -11.44
C LEU A 192 1.50 24.05 -11.13
N ILE A 193 1.44 24.43 -9.85
CA ILE A 193 1.41 25.85 -9.45
C ILE A 193 2.80 26.46 -9.20
N ALA A 194 3.82 25.63 -8.98
CA ALA A 194 5.12 26.07 -8.47
C ALA A 194 6.06 26.78 -9.49
N GLY A 195 5.54 27.17 -10.66
CA GLY A 195 6.26 27.88 -11.72
C GLY A 195 5.70 29.27 -12.05
N GLN A 196 4.81 29.83 -11.21
CA GLN A 196 3.96 30.99 -11.54
C GLN A 196 4.38 32.31 -10.84
N GLY A 197 5.59 32.38 -10.28
CA GLY A 197 6.09 33.61 -9.63
C GLY A 197 5.43 33.96 -8.28
N ILE A 198 4.37 33.25 -7.87
CA ILE A 198 3.84 33.31 -6.50
C ILE A 198 4.69 32.37 -5.63
N PRO A 199 5.43 32.89 -4.64
CA PRO A 199 6.21 32.05 -3.73
C PRO A 199 5.26 31.11 -2.98
N ILE A 200 5.56 29.82 -2.96
CA ILE A 200 4.71 28.80 -2.32
C ILE A 200 4.53 29.08 -0.83
N GLU A 201 5.51 29.75 -0.22
CA GLU A 201 5.50 30.23 1.16
C GLU A 201 4.28 31.11 1.44
N ARG A 202 3.85 31.92 0.46
CA ARG A 202 2.67 32.78 0.59
C ARG A 202 1.36 31.99 0.56
N LEU A 203 1.36 30.80 -0.02
CA LEU A 203 0.17 29.95 -0.15
C LEU A 203 0.05 28.92 1.00
N GLN A 204 1.08 28.74 1.83
CA GLN A 204 1.12 27.70 2.86
C GLN A 204 -0.10 27.69 3.79
N HIS A 205 -0.62 28.86 4.18
CA HIS A 205 -1.77 28.99 5.07
C HIS A 205 -3.10 28.51 4.45
N LEU A 206 -3.15 28.41 3.11
CA LEU A 206 -4.29 27.93 2.34
C LEU A 206 -4.17 26.45 1.97
N MET A 207 -2.97 25.88 2.13
CA MET A 207 -2.63 24.54 1.67
C MET A 207 -2.73 23.49 2.78
N ASN A 208 -3.10 22.27 2.39
CA ASN A 208 -3.05 21.11 3.28
C ASN A 208 -1.65 20.48 3.23
N LEU A 209 -0.72 21.02 4.04
CA LEU A 209 0.69 20.57 4.08
C LEU A 209 0.99 19.57 5.21
N ARG A 210 -0.03 19.05 5.91
CA ARG A 210 0.18 18.17 7.06
C ARG A 210 0.23 16.70 6.64
N SER A 211 1.19 15.97 7.21
CA SER A 211 1.26 14.51 7.11
C SER A 211 0.13 13.88 7.89
N THR A 212 -0.74 13.17 7.19
CA THR A 212 -1.77 12.35 7.80
C THR A 212 -1.33 10.88 7.71
N ASN A 213 -0.30 10.48 8.46
CA ASN A 213 -0.24 9.07 8.83
C ASN A 213 -1.48 8.81 9.69
N ARG A 214 -2.49 8.18 9.09
CA ARG A 214 -3.79 7.97 9.73
C ARG A 214 -3.74 6.81 10.71
N VAL A 215 -2.82 5.88 10.48
CA VAL A 215 -2.63 4.69 11.28
C VAL A 215 -1.72 5.03 12.47
N PRO A 216 -2.20 4.87 13.72
CA PRO A 216 -1.39 5.08 14.91
C PRO A 216 -0.12 4.24 14.89
N PHE A 217 0.96 4.80 15.44
CA PHE A 217 2.16 4.02 15.71
C PHE A 217 1.99 3.22 16.99
N LEU A 218 2.23 1.91 16.92
CA LEU A 218 2.42 1.05 18.08
C LEU A 218 3.87 0.54 18.09
N SER A 219 4.51 0.65 19.25
CA SER A 219 5.82 0.06 19.49
C SER A 219 5.73 -1.46 19.59
N LYS A 220 6.87 -2.14 19.40
CA LYS A 220 6.98 -3.59 19.58
C LYS A 220 6.51 -4.04 20.97
N ALA A 221 6.82 -3.26 22.01
CA ALA A 221 6.43 -3.57 23.39
C ALA A 221 4.91 -3.47 23.60
N GLU A 222 4.26 -2.47 23.01
CA GLU A 222 2.80 -2.34 23.05
C GLU A 222 2.12 -3.52 22.36
N ILE A 223 2.59 -3.90 21.17
CA ILE A 223 2.07 -5.04 20.41
C ILE A 223 2.27 -6.36 21.17
N GLU A 224 3.44 -6.55 21.81
CA GLU A 224 3.71 -7.72 22.64
C GLU A 224 2.75 -7.77 23.86
N GLY A 225 2.50 -6.64 24.51
CA GLY A 225 1.52 -6.51 25.60
C GLY A 225 0.09 -6.83 25.17
N MET A 226 -0.30 -6.38 23.96
CA MET A 226 -1.59 -6.73 23.36
C MET A 226 -1.70 -8.24 23.13
N ALA A 227 -0.68 -8.86 22.54
CA ALA A 227 -0.66 -10.31 22.31
C ALA A 227 -0.84 -11.09 23.64
N SER A 228 -0.10 -10.73 24.68
CA SER A 228 -0.22 -11.34 26.01
C SER A 228 -1.63 -11.18 26.59
N THR A 229 -2.24 -10.00 26.44
CA THR A 229 -3.61 -9.72 26.91
C THR A 229 -4.62 -10.61 26.20
N TYR A 230 -4.56 -10.67 24.86
CA TYR A 230 -5.45 -11.51 24.04
C TYR A 230 -5.29 -13.01 24.35
N LEU A 231 -4.06 -13.46 24.61
CA LEU A 231 -3.79 -14.84 24.99
C LEU A 231 -4.36 -15.17 26.38
N ALA A 232 -4.22 -14.26 27.35
CA ALA A 232 -4.77 -14.43 28.68
C ALA A 232 -6.31 -14.49 28.66
N GLU A 233 -6.96 -13.58 27.92
CA GLU A 233 -8.42 -13.58 27.72
C GLU A 233 -8.93 -14.87 27.05
N ALA A 234 -8.14 -15.43 26.14
CA ALA A 234 -8.46 -16.70 25.49
C ALA A 234 -8.15 -17.93 26.37
N GLY A 235 -7.55 -17.75 27.54
CA GLY A 235 -7.18 -18.82 28.47
C GLY A 235 -5.98 -19.66 27.99
N TYR A 236 -5.07 -19.07 27.22
CA TYR A 236 -3.83 -19.74 26.82
C TYR A 236 -2.88 -19.89 28.02
N THR A 237 -2.21 -21.05 28.10
CA THR A 237 -1.25 -21.35 29.18
C THR A 237 0.14 -21.71 28.64
N SER A 238 0.22 -22.62 27.65
CA SER A 238 1.50 -23.01 27.04
C SER A 238 1.34 -23.75 25.70
N GLY A 239 2.45 -23.88 24.97
CA GLY A 239 2.53 -24.65 23.73
C GLY A 239 1.87 -23.96 22.53
N LYS A 240 1.26 -24.77 21.65
CA LYS A 240 0.55 -24.29 20.46
C LYS A 240 -0.67 -23.45 20.85
N VAL A 241 -0.74 -22.21 20.33
CA VAL A 241 -1.93 -21.36 20.48
C VAL A 241 -3.08 -21.82 19.60
N ALA A 242 -4.24 -22.11 20.17
CA ALA A 242 -5.40 -22.52 19.38
C ALA A 242 -6.12 -21.29 18.78
N LEU A 243 -5.89 -20.97 17.49
CA LEU A 243 -6.52 -19.82 16.82
C LEU A 243 -8.06 -19.85 16.88
N ASN A 244 -8.67 -21.04 16.84
CA ASN A 244 -10.12 -21.19 17.02
C ASN A 244 -10.60 -20.81 18.44
N HIS A 245 -9.73 -20.87 19.45
CA HIS A 245 -10.06 -20.36 20.78
C HIS A 245 -10.00 -18.83 20.80
N LEU A 246 -8.94 -18.23 20.22
CA LEU A 246 -8.86 -16.77 20.06
C LEU A 246 -10.12 -16.24 19.36
N ARG A 247 -10.48 -16.81 18.21
CA ARG A 247 -11.66 -16.41 17.44
C ARG A 247 -12.96 -16.46 18.24
N ARG A 248 -13.12 -17.46 19.10
CA ARG A 248 -14.34 -17.66 19.91
C ARG A 248 -14.39 -16.80 21.17
N ARG A 249 -13.25 -16.37 21.70
CA ARG A 249 -13.14 -15.69 23.00
C ARG A 249 -12.92 -14.19 22.88
N LEU A 250 -12.22 -13.74 21.84
CA LEU A 250 -11.91 -12.33 21.63
C LEU A 250 -13.07 -11.64 20.90
N PRO A 251 -13.72 -10.61 21.49
CA PRO A 251 -14.88 -9.94 20.89
C PRO A 251 -14.65 -9.50 19.44
N ALA A 252 -13.48 -8.93 19.16
CA ALA A 252 -13.06 -8.45 17.83
C ALA A 252 -12.99 -9.55 16.76
N LEU A 253 -12.96 -10.83 17.13
CA LEU A 253 -12.85 -11.96 16.20
C LEU A 253 -14.10 -12.84 16.15
N THR A 254 -15.06 -12.65 17.06
CA THR A 254 -16.24 -13.53 17.16
C THR A 254 -17.10 -13.54 15.90
N HIS A 255 -17.18 -12.39 15.21
CA HIS A 255 -17.90 -12.22 13.95
C HIS A 255 -17.09 -12.68 12.72
N VAL A 256 -15.80 -12.95 12.87
CA VAL A 256 -14.91 -13.32 11.76
C VAL A 256 -15.17 -14.77 11.34
N ARG A 257 -15.44 -14.96 10.06
CA ARG A 257 -15.64 -16.25 9.39
C ARG A 257 -14.41 -16.59 8.56
N ILE A 258 -13.95 -17.83 8.64
CA ILE A 258 -12.81 -18.32 7.87
C ILE A 258 -13.31 -19.39 6.91
N HIS A 259 -13.17 -19.13 5.62
CA HIS A 259 -13.35 -20.15 4.59
C HIS A 259 -11.98 -20.66 4.15
N ARG A 260 -11.87 -21.97 3.93
CA ARG A 260 -10.62 -22.62 3.55
C ARG A 260 -10.80 -23.38 2.26
N GLN A 261 -9.69 -23.63 1.56
CA GLN A 261 -9.69 -24.35 0.29
C GLN A 261 -10.51 -23.63 -0.79
N ILE A 262 -10.54 -22.30 -0.73
CA ILE A 262 -11.23 -21.50 -1.73
C ILE A 262 -10.46 -21.57 -3.05
N SER A 263 -11.16 -21.86 -4.14
CA SER A 263 -10.58 -21.77 -5.48
C SER A 263 -10.21 -20.33 -5.75
N ARG A 264 -8.98 -20.11 -6.23
CA ARG A 264 -8.53 -18.79 -6.66
C ARG A 264 -9.37 -18.35 -7.86
N PRO A 265 -9.61 -17.04 -8.01
CA PRO A 265 -10.11 -16.49 -9.27
C PRO A 265 -9.20 -16.92 -10.42
N ASP A 266 -9.78 -17.19 -11.58
CA ASP A 266 -9.04 -17.50 -12.82
C ASP A 266 -8.39 -16.22 -13.37
N ASN A 267 -7.33 -15.81 -12.68
CA ASN A 267 -6.57 -14.61 -12.96
C ASN A 267 -5.14 -14.82 -12.42
N PRO A 268 -4.10 -14.76 -13.28
CA PRO A 268 -2.70 -14.95 -12.88
C PRO A 268 -2.25 -14.08 -11.70
N ARG A 269 -2.88 -12.91 -11.49
CA ARG A 269 -2.58 -12.04 -10.34
C ARG A 269 -2.87 -12.70 -8.99
N TYR A 270 -3.71 -13.72 -8.95
CA TYR A 270 -4.09 -14.42 -7.72
C TYR A 270 -3.25 -15.68 -7.45
N GLU A 271 -2.29 -16.02 -8.32
CA GLU A 271 -1.43 -17.20 -8.14
C GLU A 271 -0.53 -17.10 -6.90
N ASP A 272 -0.13 -15.89 -6.52
CA ASP A 272 0.77 -15.68 -5.38
C ASP A 272 0.02 -15.45 -4.05
N PHE A 273 -1.30 -15.18 -4.10
CA PHE A 273 -2.07 -14.88 -2.89
C PHE A 273 -2.38 -16.13 -2.06
N LEU A 274 -2.11 -16.02 -0.77
CA LEU A 274 -2.37 -17.02 0.27
C LEU A 274 -3.80 -16.90 0.80
N ALA A 275 -4.23 -15.67 1.06
CA ALA A 275 -5.54 -15.38 1.60
C ALA A 275 -6.05 -14.01 1.14
N ARG A 276 -7.35 -13.80 1.36
CA ARG A 276 -8.01 -12.51 1.26
C ARG A 276 -8.75 -12.22 2.55
N ALA A 277 -8.60 -11.03 3.10
CA ALA A 277 -9.45 -10.53 4.18
C ALA A 277 -10.40 -9.44 3.69
N ASP A 278 -11.63 -9.50 4.18
CA ASP A 278 -12.66 -8.50 3.98
C ASP A 278 -13.12 -8.01 5.35
N PHE A 279 -12.69 -6.80 5.70
CA PHE A 279 -12.90 -6.24 7.03
C PHE A 279 -14.33 -5.76 7.24
N GLN A 280 -15.03 -5.39 6.16
CA GLN A 280 -16.42 -4.97 6.24
C GLN A 280 -17.35 -6.14 6.58
N TYR A 281 -17.12 -7.31 5.98
CA TYR A 281 -17.97 -8.50 6.18
C TYR A 281 -17.43 -9.51 7.19
N GLY A 282 -16.23 -9.26 7.74
CA GLY A 282 -15.56 -10.16 8.67
C GLY A 282 -15.28 -11.52 8.04
N VAL A 283 -14.73 -11.55 6.83
CA VAL A 283 -14.44 -12.79 6.10
C VAL A 283 -12.95 -12.91 5.82
N ILE A 284 -12.40 -14.10 6.05
CA ILE A 284 -11.07 -14.50 5.63
C ILE A 284 -11.21 -15.71 4.71
N ASP A 285 -10.84 -15.55 3.45
CA ASP A 285 -10.80 -16.63 2.47
C ASP A 285 -9.36 -17.10 2.30
N VAL A 286 -9.06 -18.32 2.75
CA VAL A 286 -7.76 -18.97 2.53
C VAL A 286 -7.81 -19.78 1.24
N TYR A 287 -6.94 -19.42 0.29
CA TYR A 287 -6.91 -20.02 -1.03
C TYR A 287 -6.25 -21.40 -1.03
N LYS A 288 -6.69 -22.26 -1.96
CA LYS A 288 -6.06 -23.55 -2.20
C LYS A 288 -4.67 -23.37 -2.81
N GLN A 289 -3.68 -24.06 -2.24
CA GLN A 289 -2.30 -24.08 -2.74
C GLN A 289 -1.90 -25.47 -3.24
N ALA A 290 -0.98 -25.54 -4.21
CA ALA A 290 -0.45 -26.80 -4.71
C ALA A 290 0.33 -27.57 -3.63
N HIS A 291 1.08 -26.85 -2.78
CA HIS A 291 1.80 -27.38 -1.63
C HIS A 291 1.42 -26.60 -0.39
N GLN A 292 0.39 -27.05 0.31
CA GLN A 292 -0.12 -26.37 1.49
C GLN A 292 0.67 -26.80 2.74
N ASP A 293 1.50 -25.90 3.27
CA ASP A 293 2.07 -26.06 4.61
C ASP A 293 1.08 -25.50 5.65
N ILE A 294 0.60 -26.37 6.54
CA ILE A 294 -0.29 -25.99 7.64
C ILE A 294 0.30 -24.88 8.52
N ARG A 295 1.63 -24.80 8.63
CA ARG A 295 2.32 -23.76 9.39
C ARG A 295 2.25 -22.40 8.71
N GLN A 296 2.29 -22.38 7.37
CA GLN A 296 2.14 -21.16 6.58
C GLN A 296 0.72 -20.65 6.67
N GLU A 297 -0.29 -21.50 6.41
CA GLU A 297 -1.70 -21.13 6.57
C GLU A 297 -1.98 -20.59 7.98
N ARG A 298 -1.43 -21.25 9.00
CA ARG A 298 -1.62 -20.84 10.39
C ARG A 298 -1.08 -19.45 10.67
N PHE A 299 0.04 -19.08 10.08
CA PHE A 299 0.54 -17.71 10.17
C PHE A 299 -0.32 -16.74 9.37
N THR A 300 -0.72 -17.09 8.14
CA THR A 300 -1.65 -16.28 7.34
C THR A 300 -2.91 -15.93 8.14
N VAL A 301 -3.56 -16.92 8.76
CA VAL A 301 -4.75 -16.68 9.58
C VAL A 301 -4.45 -15.81 10.80
N ALA A 302 -3.30 -15.99 11.44
CA ALA A 302 -2.89 -15.16 12.58
C ALA A 302 -2.57 -13.71 12.17
N HIS A 303 -2.02 -13.51 10.97
CA HIS A 303 -1.80 -12.21 10.34
C HIS A 303 -3.14 -11.50 10.11
N GLU A 304 -4.09 -12.16 9.45
CA GLU A 304 -5.42 -11.58 9.24
C GLU A 304 -6.13 -11.25 10.55
N PHE A 305 -6.08 -12.16 11.54
CA PHE A 305 -6.60 -11.87 12.88
C PHE A 305 -5.96 -10.63 13.50
N SER A 306 -4.68 -10.41 13.24
CA SER A 306 -3.97 -9.25 13.75
C SER A 306 -4.51 -7.95 13.15
N HIS A 307 -4.85 -7.92 11.86
CA HIS A 307 -5.54 -6.76 11.27
C HIS A 307 -6.89 -6.46 11.94
N PHE A 308 -7.68 -7.49 12.24
CA PHE A 308 -8.94 -7.32 12.98
C PHE A 308 -8.70 -6.82 14.41
N LEU A 309 -7.74 -7.41 15.13
CA LEU A 309 -7.42 -7.06 16.52
C LEU A 309 -6.80 -5.66 16.66
N LEU A 310 -6.10 -5.18 15.63
CA LEU A 310 -5.51 -3.84 15.58
C LEU A 310 -6.47 -2.77 15.04
N GLY A 311 -7.69 -3.16 14.62
CA GLY A 311 -8.67 -2.23 14.05
C GLY A 311 -8.24 -1.64 12.71
N HIS A 312 -7.41 -2.34 11.93
CA HIS A 312 -6.95 -1.87 10.62
C HIS A 312 -8.10 -1.73 9.60
N GLY A 313 -9.24 -2.40 9.83
CA GLY A 313 -10.47 -2.24 9.04
C GLY A 313 -11.02 -0.80 8.98
N ASN A 314 -10.60 0.09 9.89
CA ASN A 314 -10.93 1.51 9.82
C ASN A 314 -10.19 2.26 8.70
N TYR A 315 -9.11 1.67 8.17
CA TYR A 315 -8.22 2.29 7.20
C TYR A 315 -8.13 1.52 5.88
N MET A 316 -8.69 0.32 5.82
CA MET A 316 -8.61 -0.63 4.72
C MET A 316 -9.90 -1.46 4.65
N HIS A 317 -10.46 -1.64 3.46
CA HIS A 317 -11.65 -2.46 3.23
C HIS A 317 -11.28 -3.93 3.01
N ARG A 318 -10.27 -4.18 2.18
CA ARG A 318 -9.82 -5.52 1.79
C ARG A 318 -8.31 -5.60 1.63
N GLU A 319 -7.78 -6.80 1.85
CA GLU A 319 -6.37 -7.15 1.67
C GLU A 319 -6.24 -8.49 0.96
N MET A 320 -5.21 -8.62 0.14
CA MET A 320 -4.71 -9.88 -0.39
C MET A 320 -3.33 -10.17 0.22
N CYS A 321 -3.21 -11.24 0.98
CA CYS A 321 -1.98 -11.63 1.65
C CYS A 321 -1.11 -12.51 0.75
N GLU A 322 0.20 -12.23 0.68
CA GLU A 322 1.23 -12.97 -0.06
C GLU A 322 2.29 -13.54 0.91
N GLU A 323 3.03 -14.56 0.50
CA GLU A 323 4.11 -15.12 1.34
C GLU A 323 5.21 -14.11 1.68
N GLN A 324 5.45 -13.16 0.78
CA GLN A 324 6.48 -12.14 0.92
C GLN A 324 6.16 -11.14 2.05
N ASP A 325 4.89 -11.06 2.47
CA ASP A 325 4.47 -10.19 3.57
C ASP A 325 5.03 -10.63 4.91
N PHE A 326 5.41 -11.90 5.05
CA PHE A 326 5.93 -12.45 6.32
C PHE A 326 7.38 -12.05 6.61
N LEU A 327 7.98 -11.22 5.75
CA LEU A 327 9.27 -10.60 5.99
C LEU A 327 9.11 -9.39 6.93
N LEU A 328 9.59 -9.51 8.18
CA LEU A 328 9.65 -8.36 9.11
C LEU A 328 10.49 -7.18 8.59
N ASN A 329 11.35 -7.42 7.59
CA ASN A 329 12.20 -6.42 6.93
C ASN A 329 11.83 -6.22 5.44
N SER A 330 10.62 -6.60 5.02
CA SER A 330 10.18 -6.33 3.64
C SER A 330 10.30 -4.83 3.36
N PRO A 331 10.71 -4.41 2.16
CA PRO A 331 10.71 -3.01 1.78
C PRO A 331 9.30 -2.49 2.05
N ILE A 332 9.23 -1.63 3.07
CA ILE A 332 8.08 -0.87 3.54
C ILE A 332 7.22 -0.57 2.31
N GLY A 333 5.99 -1.09 2.27
CA GLY A 333 5.04 -0.80 1.20
C GLY A 333 5.06 0.70 0.88
N PRO A 334 4.85 1.10 -0.38
CA PRO A 334 5.15 2.45 -0.84
C PRO A 334 4.22 3.52 -0.22
N ILE A 335 3.29 3.11 0.64
CA ILE A 335 2.42 3.97 1.44
C ILE A 335 2.75 3.73 2.91
N SER A 336 3.15 4.80 3.60
CA SER A 336 3.57 4.77 5.01
C SER A 336 2.53 4.15 5.95
N ASP A 337 1.24 4.35 5.70
CA ASP A 337 0.16 3.74 6.48
C ASP A 337 0.03 2.24 6.22
N ILE A 338 0.05 1.79 4.96
CA ILE A 338 -0.04 0.36 4.62
C ILE A 338 1.14 -0.37 5.24
N ALA A 339 2.36 0.11 4.98
CA ALA A 339 3.55 -0.53 5.52
C ALA A 339 3.54 -0.60 7.05
N ARG A 340 2.99 0.43 7.70
CA ARG A 340 2.82 0.44 9.15
C ARG A 340 1.79 -0.60 9.60
N MET A 341 0.65 -0.73 8.91
CA MET A 341 -0.35 -1.76 9.22
C MET A 341 0.24 -3.17 9.04
N GLU A 342 0.90 -3.44 7.91
CA GLU A 342 1.54 -4.72 7.63
C GLU A 342 2.59 -5.09 8.68
N PHE A 343 3.44 -4.13 9.06
CA PHE A 343 4.44 -4.36 10.11
C PHE A 343 3.77 -4.70 11.45
N GLN A 344 2.75 -3.93 11.85
CA GLN A 344 2.06 -4.14 13.12
C GLN A 344 1.33 -5.49 13.15
N ALA A 345 0.66 -5.86 12.05
CA ALA A 345 -0.06 -7.12 11.94
C ALA A 345 0.88 -8.33 11.94
N ASN A 346 1.95 -8.30 11.14
CA ASN A 346 2.98 -9.33 11.15
C ASN A 346 3.62 -9.50 12.52
N HIS A 347 3.90 -8.38 13.21
CA HIS A 347 4.48 -8.44 14.54
C HIS A 347 3.49 -9.05 15.55
N LEU A 348 2.23 -8.60 15.57
CA LEU A 348 1.21 -9.15 16.45
C LEU A 348 0.95 -10.64 16.19
N ALA A 349 0.94 -11.07 14.93
CA ALA A 349 0.78 -12.48 14.56
C ALA A 349 1.94 -13.33 15.10
N SER A 350 3.17 -12.82 14.99
CA SER A 350 4.37 -13.45 15.54
C SER A 350 4.30 -13.57 17.07
N CYS A 351 3.94 -12.48 17.77
CA CYS A 351 3.77 -12.48 19.22
C CYS A 351 2.63 -13.40 19.67
N THR A 352 1.54 -13.47 18.90
CA THR A 352 0.39 -14.32 19.19
C THR A 352 0.72 -15.80 19.00
N LEU A 353 1.42 -16.19 17.94
CA LEU A 353 1.76 -17.58 17.68
C LEU A 353 2.95 -18.07 18.51
N MET A 354 3.85 -17.17 18.89
CA MET A 354 5.05 -17.44 19.69
C MET A 354 5.13 -16.49 20.90
N PRO A 355 4.28 -16.70 21.93
CA PRO A 355 4.15 -15.80 23.08
C PRO A 355 5.50 -15.60 23.78
N GLY A 356 5.87 -14.36 24.06
CA GLY A 356 7.23 -13.98 24.48
C GLY A 356 7.79 -14.83 25.63
N GLU A 357 7.05 -14.96 26.73
CA GLU A 357 7.51 -15.72 27.91
C GLU A 357 7.66 -17.21 27.60
N ASN A 358 6.64 -17.83 26.99
CA ASN A 358 6.64 -19.25 26.66
C ASN A 358 7.75 -19.59 25.65
N PHE A 359 7.92 -18.75 24.63
CA PHE A 359 8.93 -18.90 23.59
C PHE A 359 10.33 -18.74 24.16
N TYR A 360 10.56 -17.70 24.97
CA TYR A 360 11.84 -17.47 25.65
C TYR A 360 12.20 -18.62 26.58
N TYR A 361 11.27 -19.07 27.42
CA TYR A 361 11.51 -20.18 28.35
C TYR A 361 11.83 -21.48 27.60
N ARG A 362 11.14 -21.73 26.48
CA ARG A 362 11.43 -22.88 25.64
C ARG A 362 12.83 -22.79 25.01
N PHE A 363 13.21 -21.62 24.51
CA PHE A 363 14.56 -21.38 24.00
C PHE A 363 15.62 -21.61 25.07
N LEU A 364 15.43 -21.11 26.30
CA LEU A 364 16.39 -21.33 27.39
C LEU A 364 16.59 -22.82 27.70
N ASN A 365 15.54 -23.63 27.65
CA ASN A 365 15.67 -25.08 27.84
C ASN A 365 16.50 -25.73 26.72
N LEU A 366 16.30 -25.31 25.47
CA LEU A 366 17.13 -25.76 24.35
C LEU A 366 18.57 -25.28 24.48
N ALA A 367 18.78 -24.05 24.96
CA ALA A 367 20.11 -23.51 25.21
C ALA A 367 20.87 -24.31 26.28
N ARG A 368 20.20 -24.79 27.33
CA ARG A 368 20.80 -25.69 28.34
C ARG A 368 21.15 -27.05 27.74
N GLN A 369 20.22 -27.65 26.99
CA GLN A 369 20.41 -28.96 26.36
C GLN A 369 21.57 -28.97 25.37
N HIS A 370 21.74 -27.89 24.60
CA HIS A 370 22.75 -27.79 23.55
C HIS A 370 23.95 -26.90 23.90
N ARG A 371 24.07 -26.47 25.17
CA ARG A 371 25.17 -25.63 25.69
C ARG A 371 25.37 -24.32 24.91
N LEU A 372 24.29 -23.63 24.57
CA LEU A 372 24.27 -22.39 23.77
C LEU A 372 24.52 -21.11 24.60
N TYR A 373 25.43 -21.19 25.58
CA TYR A 373 25.72 -20.07 26.48
C TYR A 373 27.06 -19.42 26.15
N ARG A 374 27.07 -18.08 26.12
CA ARG A 374 28.29 -17.25 26.11
C ARG A 374 28.28 -16.39 27.36
N GLY A 375 29.06 -16.79 28.36
CA GLY A 375 28.94 -16.24 29.71
C GLY A 375 27.53 -16.48 30.25
N ASN A 376 26.87 -15.41 30.70
CA ASN A 376 25.53 -15.48 31.29
C ASN A 376 24.38 -15.32 30.27
N LYS A 377 24.69 -15.25 28.97
CA LYS A 377 23.68 -15.04 27.91
C LYS A 377 23.50 -16.29 27.06
N ALA A 378 22.25 -16.73 26.92
CA ALA A 378 21.86 -17.77 25.96
C ALA A 378 21.70 -17.13 24.58
N ILE A 379 22.51 -17.53 23.61
CA ILE A 379 22.49 -16.98 22.23
C ILE A 379 22.73 -18.12 21.24
N LEU A 380 21.88 -18.20 20.23
CA LEU A 380 22.08 -19.04 19.05
C LEU A 380 22.89 -18.27 18.01
N TYR A 381 23.99 -18.83 17.55
CA TYR A 381 24.80 -18.26 16.48
C TYR A 381 24.47 -18.96 15.16
N LEU A 382 24.38 -18.18 14.10
CA LEU A 382 24.30 -18.68 12.75
C LEU A 382 25.38 -17.98 11.92
N ASP A 383 26.43 -18.74 11.60
CA ASP A 383 27.55 -18.29 10.78
C ASP A 383 27.89 -19.37 9.75
N LYS A 384 29.11 -19.33 9.19
CA LYS A 384 29.57 -20.32 8.20
C LYS A 384 30.05 -21.63 8.83
N GLN A 385 30.10 -21.74 10.16
CA GLN A 385 30.56 -22.96 10.83
C GLN A 385 29.47 -24.03 10.81
N SER A 386 29.83 -25.25 10.42
CA SER A 386 28.89 -26.38 10.29
C SER A 386 28.15 -26.70 11.59
N CYS A 387 28.84 -26.61 12.73
CA CYS A 387 28.26 -26.81 14.06
C CYS A 387 27.15 -25.81 14.36
N ASN A 388 27.36 -24.52 14.07
CA ASN A 388 26.37 -23.46 14.29
C ASN A 388 25.17 -23.61 13.34
N ILE A 389 25.41 -23.95 12.08
CA ILE A 389 24.34 -24.26 11.11
C ILE A 389 23.49 -25.45 11.59
N GLN A 390 24.13 -26.51 12.10
CA GLN A 390 23.43 -27.69 12.58
C GLN A 390 22.62 -27.39 13.85
N LEU A 391 23.20 -26.67 14.80
CA LEU A 391 22.51 -26.20 16.02
C LEU A 391 21.32 -25.31 15.66
N PHE A 392 21.50 -24.37 14.73
CA PHE A 392 20.42 -23.53 14.22
C PHE A 392 19.27 -24.36 13.67
N LYS A 393 19.57 -25.36 12.82
CA LYS A 393 18.55 -26.27 12.27
C LYS A 393 17.83 -27.04 13.38
N ILE A 394 18.54 -27.57 14.38
CA ILE A 394 17.96 -28.34 15.49
C ILE A 394 17.02 -27.45 16.33
N VAL A 395 17.50 -26.28 16.75
CA VAL A 395 16.75 -25.35 17.61
C VAL A 395 15.51 -24.85 16.87
N THR A 396 15.65 -24.35 15.64
CA THR A 396 14.52 -23.83 14.87
C THR A 396 13.52 -24.91 14.50
N SER A 397 13.96 -26.13 14.19
CA SER A 397 13.04 -27.26 13.94
C SER A 397 12.23 -27.63 15.19
N THR A 398 12.86 -27.57 16.37
CA THR A 398 12.19 -27.86 17.64
C THR A 398 11.15 -26.79 17.97
N LEU A 399 11.52 -25.51 17.89
CA LEU A 399 10.60 -24.40 18.11
C LEU A 399 9.46 -24.38 17.08
N SER A 400 9.78 -24.64 15.81
CA SER A 400 8.81 -24.78 14.73
C SER A 400 7.76 -25.85 15.02
N ARG A 401 8.16 -26.99 15.57
CA ARG A 401 7.22 -28.05 15.99
C ARG A 401 6.41 -27.64 17.21
N ASP A 402 7.05 -27.08 18.23
CA ASP A 402 6.42 -26.81 19.53
C ASP A 402 5.37 -25.68 19.45
N PHE A 403 5.56 -24.71 18.54
CA PHE A 403 4.63 -23.58 18.31
C PHE A 403 3.81 -23.72 17.01
N GLU A 404 4.10 -24.74 16.19
CA GLU A 404 3.48 -25.00 14.89
C GLU A 404 3.58 -23.79 13.94
N VAL A 405 4.80 -23.32 13.72
CA VAL A 405 5.15 -22.22 12.81
C VAL A 405 6.27 -22.66 11.89
N THR A 406 6.52 -21.98 10.77
CA THR A 406 7.66 -22.33 9.91
C THR A 406 8.98 -22.08 10.65
N ARG A 407 10.06 -22.78 10.25
CA ARG A 407 11.39 -22.54 10.86
C ARG A 407 11.85 -21.10 10.64
N ARG A 408 11.45 -20.50 9.52
CA ARG A 408 11.69 -19.10 9.19
C ARG A 408 11.06 -18.17 10.23
N MET A 409 9.77 -18.35 10.54
CA MET A 409 9.07 -17.55 11.56
C MET A 409 9.70 -17.69 12.94
N ALA A 410 10.08 -18.90 13.33
CA ALA A 410 10.80 -19.13 14.59
C ALA A 410 12.15 -18.41 14.62
N ALA A 411 12.91 -18.42 13.51
CA ALA A 411 14.18 -17.72 13.42
C ALA A 411 14.02 -16.19 13.50
N ILE A 412 13.04 -15.65 12.78
CA ILE A 412 12.67 -14.23 12.83
C ILE A 412 12.29 -13.80 14.26
N ARG A 413 11.54 -14.64 14.99
CA ARG A 413 11.18 -14.38 16.40
C ARG A 413 12.40 -14.40 17.32
N LEU A 414 13.30 -15.37 17.16
CA LEU A 414 14.56 -15.42 17.92
C LEU A 414 15.41 -14.17 17.68
N GLU A 415 15.54 -13.75 16.42
CA GLU A 415 16.28 -12.53 16.05
C GLU A 415 15.63 -11.29 16.67
N GLY A 416 14.31 -11.15 16.55
CA GLY A 416 13.55 -10.04 17.12
C GLY A 416 13.65 -9.93 18.65
N MET A 417 13.93 -11.04 19.34
CA MET A 417 14.16 -11.10 20.79
C MET A 417 15.65 -11.01 21.17
N GLY A 418 16.57 -10.87 20.22
CA GLY A 418 18.01 -10.85 20.46
C GLY A 418 18.61 -12.19 20.89
N LEU A 419 17.92 -13.30 20.59
CA LEU A 419 18.31 -14.68 20.94
C LEU A 419 19.05 -15.39 19.80
N LEU A 420 18.98 -14.86 18.59
CA LEU A 420 19.71 -15.31 17.41
C LEU A 420 20.64 -14.20 16.94
N LYS A 421 21.91 -14.54 16.69
CA LYS A 421 22.88 -13.69 16.02
C LYS A 421 23.25 -14.32 14.67
N ASP A 422 22.84 -13.66 13.59
CA ASP A 422 23.16 -14.09 12.23
C ASP A 422 24.38 -13.31 11.70
N ASP A 423 25.52 -14.00 11.63
CA ASP A 423 26.80 -13.45 11.16
C ASP A 423 27.10 -13.92 9.71
N ARG A 424 26.07 -14.31 8.93
CA ARG A 424 26.20 -14.73 7.51
C ARG A 424 26.28 -13.56 6.50
N HIS A 425 26.68 -12.35 6.93
CA HIS A 425 26.92 -11.06 6.22
C HIS A 425 25.82 -9.95 6.34
N HIS A 426 26.26 -8.68 6.27
CA HIS A 426 25.56 -7.37 6.40
C HIS A 426 24.19 -7.25 5.66
N PRO A 427 23.32 -6.25 6.01
CA PRO A 427 21.88 -6.38 6.04
C PRO A 427 21.28 -6.57 4.64
N SER A 428 20.19 -7.33 4.56
CA SER A 428 19.45 -7.68 3.33
C SER A 428 20.11 -8.76 2.46
N LEU A 429 19.93 -10.03 2.85
CA LEU A 429 19.64 -11.16 1.95
C LEU A 429 19.34 -12.41 2.79
N ALA A 430 18.34 -13.16 2.36
CA ALA A 430 17.33 -13.79 3.21
C ALA A 430 17.70 -15.19 3.74
N PHE A 431 16.97 -15.61 4.78
CA PHE A 431 16.88 -16.98 5.32
C PHE A 431 16.60 -18.10 4.28
N THR A 432 16.36 -17.74 3.02
CA THR A 432 15.85 -18.59 1.93
C THR A 432 16.79 -19.74 1.56
N ASP A 433 18.11 -19.53 1.54
CA ASP A 433 19.03 -20.51 0.93
C ASP A 433 19.36 -21.71 1.82
N LEU A 434 19.07 -21.64 3.12
CA LEU A 434 19.46 -22.68 4.09
C LEU A 434 18.27 -23.46 4.68
N LEU A 435 17.05 -22.94 4.54
CA LEU A 435 15.85 -23.60 5.01
C LEU A 435 15.33 -24.66 4.04
N GLY A 436 15.74 -24.66 2.76
CA GLY A 436 15.34 -25.73 1.83
C GLY A 436 13.83 -25.89 1.71
N GLU A 437 13.08 -24.82 1.96
CA GLU A 437 11.65 -24.74 1.68
C GLU A 437 11.54 -24.10 0.29
N PHE A 438 11.21 -24.96 -0.67
CA PHE A 438 10.83 -24.67 -2.06
C PHE A 438 11.89 -24.11 -3.02
N ARG A 439 12.87 -24.96 -3.36
CA ARG A 439 13.30 -25.16 -4.76
C ARG A 439 13.36 -26.64 -5.06
N LYS A 440 12.23 -27.22 -5.44
CA LYS A 440 12.18 -28.42 -6.29
C LYS A 440 11.01 -28.26 -7.26
N TYR A 441 11.39 -27.80 -8.45
CA TYR A 441 10.66 -27.72 -9.72
C TYR A 441 9.52 -26.72 -9.79
#